data_AF-P02768-F1
#
_entry.id   AF-P02768-F1
#
_cell.length_a   1.000
_cell.length_b   1.000
_cell.length_c   1.000
_cell.angle_alpha   90.00
_cell.angle_beta   90.00
_cell.angle_gamma   90.00
#
_symmetry.space_group_name_H-M   'P 1'
#
loop_
_entity.id
_entity.type
_entity.pdbx_description
1 polymer ?
#
loop_
_entity_poly.entity_id
_entity_poly.type
_entity_poly.pdbx_seq_one_letter_code
_entity_poly.pdbx_strand_id
1 'polypeptide(L)'
;MKWVTFISLLFLFSSAYSRGVFRRDAHKSEVAHRFKDLGEENFKALVLIAFAQYLQQCPFEDHVKLVNEVTEFAKTCVADESAENCDKSLHTLFGDKLCTVATLRETYGEMADCCAKQEPERNECFLQHKDDNPNLPRLVRPEVDVMCTAFHDNEETFLKKYLYEIARRHPYFYAPELLFFAKRYKAAFTECCQAADKAACLLPKLDELRDEGKASSAKQRLKCASLQKFGERAFKAWAVARLSQRFPKAEFAEVSKLVTDLTKVHTECCHGDLLECADDRADLAKYICENQDSISSKLKECCEKPLLEKSHCIAEVENDEMPADLPSLAADFVESKDVCKNYAEAKDVFLGMFLYEYARRHPDYSVVLLLRLAKTYETTLEKCCAAADPHECYAKVFDEFKPLVEEPQNLIKQNCELFEQLGEYKFQNALLVRYTKKVPQVSTPTLVEVSRNLGKVGSKCCKHPEAKRMPCAEDYLSVVLNQLCVLHEKTPVSDRVTKCCTESLVNRRPCFSALEVDETYVPKEFNAETFTFHADICTLSEKERQIKKQTALVELVKHKPKATKEQLKAVMDDFAAFVEKCCKADDKETCFAEEGKKLVAASQAALGL
;
A
#
# COMPACT_ATOMS: atom_id res chain seq x y z
N MET A 1 -16.79 20.99 -36.15
CA MET A 1 -15.87 22.14 -36.01
C MET A 1 -15.60 22.58 -34.56
N LYS A 2 -16.58 22.61 -33.63
CA LYS A 2 -16.32 22.93 -32.21
C LYS A 2 -15.50 21.88 -31.44
N TRP A 3 -15.62 20.60 -31.80
CA TRP A 3 -14.91 19.50 -31.15
C TRP A 3 -13.40 19.50 -31.44
N VAL A 4 -13.01 19.79 -32.69
CA VAL A 4 -11.60 19.87 -33.11
C VAL A 4 -10.88 21.02 -32.40
N THR A 5 -11.55 22.15 -32.19
CA THR A 5 -10.96 23.31 -31.47
C THR A 5 -10.74 23.01 -29.98
N PHE A 6 -11.63 22.25 -29.35
CA PHE A 6 -11.50 21.85 -27.94
C PHE A 6 -10.35 20.85 -27.74
N ILE A 7 -10.23 19.89 -28.67
CA ILE A 7 -9.14 18.91 -28.70
C ILE A 7 -7.78 19.61 -28.91
N SER A 8 -7.67 20.57 -29.82
CA SER A 8 -6.44 21.36 -30.02
C SER A 8 -6.02 22.18 -28.79
N LEU A 9 -6.98 22.70 -28.01
CA LEU A 9 -6.68 23.41 -26.76
C LEU A 9 -6.15 22.45 -25.69
N LEU A 10 -6.73 21.26 -25.53
CA LEU A 10 -6.23 20.23 -24.61
C LEU A 10 -4.82 19.74 -24.98
N PHE A 11 -4.46 19.68 -26.27
CA PHE A 11 -3.13 19.29 -26.72
C PHE A 11 -2.05 20.35 -26.48
N LEU A 12 -2.40 21.64 -26.49
CA LEU A 12 -1.46 22.71 -26.12
C LEU A 12 -1.14 22.71 -24.62
N PHE A 13 -2.05 22.24 -23.78
CA PHE A 13 -1.83 22.12 -22.34
C PHE A 13 -1.17 20.79 -21.93
N SER A 14 -1.35 19.70 -22.69
CA SER A 14 -0.83 18.37 -22.31
C SER A 14 0.53 18.00 -22.92
N SER A 15 0.92 18.55 -24.07
CA SER A 15 2.18 18.20 -24.74
C SER A 15 3.38 19.10 -24.39
N ALA A 16 3.14 20.32 -23.90
CA ALA A 16 4.21 21.25 -23.50
C ALA A 16 4.63 21.15 -22.02
N TYR A 17 3.89 20.41 -21.19
CA TYR A 17 4.07 20.39 -19.72
C TYR A 17 4.94 19.23 -19.21
N SER A 18 5.24 18.23 -20.03
CA SER A 18 5.73 16.94 -19.51
C SER A 18 7.26 16.78 -19.51
N ARG A 19 8.03 17.74 -20.06
CA ARG A 19 9.50 17.77 -20.01
C ARG A 19 10.01 19.22 -20.11
N GLY A 20 10.15 19.94 -18.99
CA GLY A 20 11.01 21.15 -18.91
C GLY A 20 10.34 22.52 -18.70
N VAL A 21 9.03 22.60 -18.46
CA VAL A 21 8.29 23.83 -18.14
C VAL A 21 7.24 23.37 -17.12
N PHE A 22 7.30 23.65 -15.82
CA PHE A 22 6.96 24.89 -15.12
C PHE A 22 7.90 25.13 -13.92
N ARG A 23 8.90 25.99 -14.13
CA ARG A 23 9.50 26.82 -13.08
C ARG A 23 9.04 28.27 -13.28
N ARG A 24 7.76 28.45 -13.62
CA ARG A 24 7.23 29.76 -14.07
C ARG A 24 6.53 30.58 -12.98
N ASP A 25 6.37 30.02 -11.78
CA ASP A 25 6.13 30.73 -10.51
C ASP A 25 6.83 29.99 -9.36
N ALA A 26 8.10 29.59 -9.53
CA ALA A 26 8.84 29.08 -8.37
C ALA A 26 8.97 30.23 -7.37
N HIS A 27 8.49 30.00 -6.15
CA HIS A 27 8.63 30.99 -5.09
C HIS A 27 10.11 31.28 -4.91
N LYS A 28 10.47 32.54 -4.63
CA LYS A 28 11.88 32.91 -4.42
C LYS A 28 12.54 32.03 -3.36
N SER A 29 11.78 31.65 -2.34
CA SER A 29 12.18 30.67 -1.34
C SER A 29 11.09 29.61 -1.13
N GLU A 30 11.32 28.40 -1.64
CA GLU A 30 10.41 27.26 -1.45
C GLU A 30 10.25 26.91 0.03
N VAL A 31 11.33 26.96 0.82
CA VAL A 31 11.24 26.69 2.27
C VAL A 31 10.40 27.72 3.00
N ALA A 32 10.49 29.01 2.63
CA ALA A 32 9.67 30.06 3.23
C ALA A 32 8.19 29.92 2.83
N HIS A 33 7.93 29.61 1.56
CA HIS A 33 6.59 29.34 1.03
C HIS A 33 5.92 28.20 1.80
N ARG A 34 6.54 27.01 1.84
CA ARG A 34 5.95 25.86 2.54
C ARG A 34 5.81 26.07 4.05
N PHE A 35 6.74 26.81 4.68
CA PHE A 35 6.61 27.16 6.10
C PHE A 35 5.39 28.05 6.37
N LYS A 36 5.11 29.03 5.49
CA LYS A 36 3.95 29.92 5.61
C LYS A 36 2.63 29.15 5.42
N ASP A 37 2.55 28.27 4.44
CA ASP A 37 1.28 27.61 4.09
C ASP A 37 0.92 26.45 5.04
N LEU A 38 1.92 25.68 5.48
CA LEU A 38 1.69 24.55 6.39
C LEU A 38 1.57 24.98 7.86
N GLY A 39 2.18 26.11 8.22
CA GLY A 39 2.37 26.54 9.61
C GLY A 39 3.45 25.75 10.35
N GLU A 40 4.01 26.35 11.42
CA GLU A 40 5.19 25.81 12.12
C GLU A 40 4.99 24.38 12.67
N GLU A 41 3.80 24.06 13.19
CA GLU A 41 3.50 22.74 13.76
C GLU A 41 3.57 21.62 12.69
N ASN A 42 2.83 21.77 11.59
CA ASN A 42 2.82 20.78 10.51
C ASN A 42 4.17 20.74 9.80
N PHE A 43 4.81 21.88 9.59
CA PHE A 43 6.15 21.95 8.99
C PHE A 43 7.15 21.11 9.80
N LYS A 44 7.26 21.35 11.12
CA LYS A 44 8.14 20.57 12.00
C LYS A 44 7.83 19.08 11.95
N ALA A 45 6.56 18.73 11.99
CA ALA A 45 6.11 17.34 11.97
C ALA A 45 6.45 16.63 10.64
N LEU A 46 6.26 17.29 9.50
CA LEU A 46 6.59 16.75 8.17
C LEU A 46 8.11 16.62 7.97
N VAL A 47 8.90 17.59 8.44
CA VAL A 47 10.37 17.50 8.41
C VAL A 47 10.86 16.33 9.28
N LEU A 48 10.25 16.13 10.47
CA LEU A 48 10.57 14.98 11.33
C LEU A 48 10.25 13.66 10.63
N ILE A 49 9.10 13.55 9.98
CA ILE A 49 8.73 12.37 9.20
C ILE A 49 9.74 12.16 8.06
N ALA A 50 10.11 13.20 7.32
CA ALA A 50 11.07 13.11 6.22
C ALA A 50 12.38 12.51 6.71
N PHE A 51 13.00 13.10 7.75
CA PHE A 51 14.25 12.57 8.28
C PHE A 51 14.12 11.16 8.83
N ALA A 52 13.05 10.84 9.56
CA ALA A 52 12.82 9.48 10.07
C ALA A 52 12.64 8.44 8.95
N GLN A 53 12.06 8.84 7.80
CA GLN A 53 11.90 7.96 6.64
C GLN A 53 13.22 7.74 5.88
N TYR A 54 14.11 8.73 5.80
CA TYR A 54 15.44 8.57 5.18
C TYR A 54 16.43 7.89 6.12
N LEU A 55 16.51 8.34 7.37
CA LEU A 55 17.48 7.90 8.38
C LEU A 55 16.81 7.01 9.43
N GLN A 56 16.34 5.84 8.99
CA GLN A 56 15.51 4.95 9.80
C GLN A 56 16.20 4.37 11.03
N GLN A 57 17.55 4.43 11.14
CA GLN A 57 18.33 3.93 12.27
C GLN A 57 18.78 5.02 13.25
N CYS A 58 18.72 6.31 12.85
CA CYS A 58 19.15 7.42 13.69
C CYS A 58 18.22 7.59 14.90
N PRO A 59 18.77 7.94 16.08
CA PRO A 59 17.99 8.13 17.30
C PRO A 59 17.04 9.33 17.18
N PHE A 60 16.03 9.38 18.04
CA PHE A 60 14.99 10.41 18.02
C PHE A 60 15.55 11.82 18.24
N GLU A 61 16.48 11.94 19.19
CA GLU A 61 17.07 13.21 19.62
C GLU A 61 17.86 13.88 18.48
N ASP A 62 18.57 13.11 17.67
CA ASP A 62 19.32 13.60 16.51
C ASP A 62 18.36 14.14 15.43
N HIS A 63 17.23 13.47 15.19
CA HIS A 63 16.21 14.00 14.29
C HIS A 63 15.59 15.30 14.80
N VAL A 64 15.28 15.40 16.10
CA VAL A 64 14.75 16.64 16.68
C VAL A 64 15.73 17.80 16.50
N LYS A 65 17.03 17.55 16.65
CA LYS A 65 18.07 18.56 16.38
C LYS A 65 18.02 19.04 14.92
N LEU A 66 18.01 18.12 13.96
CA LEU A 66 17.92 18.46 12.53
C LEU A 66 16.63 19.24 12.19
N VAL A 67 15.49 18.82 12.75
CA VAL A 67 14.20 19.51 12.57
C VAL A 67 14.28 20.95 13.08
N ASN A 68 14.87 21.17 14.25
CA ASN A 68 15.04 22.52 14.82
C ASN A 68 15.95 23.37 13.93
N GLU A 69 17.07 22.84 13.44
CA GLU A 69 17.97 23.56 12.53
C GLU A 69 17.26 23.97 11.23
N VAL A 70 16.48 23.07 10.62
CA VAL A 70 15.70 23.36 9.41
C VAL A 70 14.59 24.38 9.69
N THR A 71 13.95 24.31 10.85
CA THR A 71 12.89 25.25 11.24
C THR A 71 13.43 26.66 11.44
N GLU A 72 14.56 26.82 12.14
CA GLU A 72 15.17 28.14 12.34
C GLU A 72 15.70 28.72 11.02
N PHE A 73 16.21 27.87 10.13
CA PHE A 73 16.54 28.29 8.76
C PHE A 73 15.29 28.75 7.99
N ALA A 74 14.18 28.02 8.07
CA ALA A 74 12.92 28.40 7.45
C ALA A 74 12.40 29.75 7.97
N LYS A 75 12.45 29.99 9.29
CA LYS A 75 12.09 31.28 9.90
C LYS A 75 12.97 32.42 9.38
N THR A 76 14.26 32.17 9.19
CA THR A 76 15.20 33.14 8.60
C THR A 76 14.77 33.49 7.17
N CYS A 77 14.48 32.49 6.34
CA CYS A 77 14.00 32.72 4.97
C CYS A 77 12.62 33.37 4.90
N VAL A 78 11.75 33.14 5.89
CA VAL A 78 10.46 33.84 6.00
C VAL A 78 10.66 35.32 6.32
N ALA A 79 11.66 35.65 7.15
CA ALA A 79 12.00 37.03 7.50
C ALA A 79 12.69 37.77 6.34
N ASP A 80 13.57 37.08 5.59
CA ASP A 80 14.25 37.60 4.41
C ASP A 80 14.45 36.48 3.37
N GLU A 81 13.60 36.44 2.34
CA GLU A 81 13.67 35.45 1.26
C GLU A 81 14.94 35.63 0.39
N SER A 82 15.68 36.73 0.54
CA SER A 82 16.95 36.97 -0.16
C SER A 82 18.19 36.56 0.65
N ALA A 83 18.01 36.07 1.88
CA ALA A 83 19.09 35.55 2.70
C ALA A 83 19.77 34.34 2.03
N GLU A 84 21.04 34.12 2.39
CA GLU A 84 21.87 33.10 1.77
C GLU A 84 21.23 31.70 1.86
N ASN A 85 21.21 30.98 0.73
CA ASN A 85 20.65 29.63 0.58
C ASN A 85 19.11 29.53 0.64
N CYS A 86 18.37 30.62 0.82
CA CYS A 86 16.90 30.58 0.86
C CYS A 86 16.27 30.24 -0.49
N ASP A 87 17.00 30.40 -1.59
CA ASP A 87 16.63 30.08 -2.97
C ASP A 87 16.88 28.62 -3.37
N LYS A 88 17.55 27.83 -2.50
CA LYS A 88 17.78 26.41 -2.74
C LYS A 88 16.46 25.62 -2.72
N SER A 89 16.41 24.54 -3.51
CA SER A 89 15.29 23.60 -3.43
C SER A 89 15.26 22.88 -2.08
N LEU A 90 14.08 22.39 -1.70
CA LEU A 90 13.91 21.59 -0.48
C LEU A 90 14.80 20.34 -0.46
N HIS A 91 14.92 19.64 -1.60
CA HIS A 91 15.85 18.51 -1.76
C HIS A 91 17.29 18.90 -1.46
N THR A 92 17.74 20.05 -1.98
CA THR A 92 19.11 20.50 -1.70
C THR A 92 19.30 20.78 -0.21
N LEU A 93 18.37 21.51 0.41
CA LEU A 93 18.43 21.84 1.84
C LEU A 93 18.41 20.59 2.74
N PHE A 94 17.51 19.65 2.47
CA PHE A 94 17.37 18.42 3.26
C PHE A 94 18.52 17.46 3.01
N GLY A 95 18.93 17.29 1.75
CA GLY A 95 20.10 16.49 1.38
C GLY A 95 21.39 17.01 2.01
N ASP A 96 21.59 18.34 2.05
CA ASP A 96 22.72 18.97 2.74
C ASP A 96 22.69 18.61 4.24
N LYS A 97 21.52 18.66 4.89
CA LYS A 97 21.36 18.26 6.30
C LYS A 97 21.58 16.77 6.54
N LEU A 98 21.05 15.88 5.69
CA LEU A 98 21.32 14.44 5.76
C LEU A 98 22.83 14.16 5.73
N CYS A 99 23.57 14.89 4.90
CA CYS A 99 25.02 14.75 4.78
C CYS A 99 25.83 15.33 5.95
N THR A 100 25.21 16.05 6.90
CA THR A 100 25.88 16.50 8.13
C THR A 100 25.86 15.47 9.27
N VAL A 101 25.13 14.36 9.11
CA VAL A 101 25.02 13.33 10.15
C VAL A 101 26.35 12.59 10.29
N ALA A 102 27.04 12.80 11.41
CA ALA A 102 28.40 12.31 11.65
C ALA A 102 28.53 10.78 11.53
N THR A 103 27.50 10.03 11.95
CA THR A 103 27.48 8.56 11.91
C THR A 103 26.89 8.00 10.61
N LEU A 104 26.67 8.82 9.56
CA LEU A 104 26.02 8.38 8.32
C LEU A 104 26.74 7.18 7.68
N ARG A 105 28.06 7.26 7.52
CA ARG A 105 28.86 6.17 6.94
C ARG A 105 28.93 4.94 7.86
N GLU A 106 29.05 5.15 9.17
CA GLU A 106 29.10 4.07 10.15
C GLU A 106 27.77 3.30 10.23
N THR A 107 26.65 4.01 10.17
CA THR A 107 25.30 3.44 10.38
C THR A 107 24.69 2.90 9.09
N TYR A 108 24.91 3.56 7.96
CA TYR A 108 24.22 3.27 6.69
C TYR A 108 25.13 2.82 5.55
N GLY A 109 26.45 2.72 5.78
CA GLY A 109 27.41 2.21 4.79
C GLY A 109 27.39 3.00 3.48
N GLU A 110 27.02 2.32 2.38
CA GLU A 110 26.99 2.85 1.01
C GLU A 110 26.07 4.07 0.84
N MET A 111 25.07 4.26 1.71
CA MET A 111 24.21 5.45 1.66
C MET A 111 25.00 6.76 1.84
N ALA A 112 26.14 6.71 2.54
CA ALA A 112 26.99 7.89 2.68
C ALA A 112 27.60 8.34 1.35
N ASP A 113 27.69 7.46 0.35
CA ASP A 113 28.21 7.80 -0.98
C ASP A 113 27.18 8.61 -1.79
N CYS A 114 25.90 8.64 -1.38
CA CYS A 114 24.90 9.55 -1.95
C CYS A 114 25.32 11.02 -1.78
N CYS A 115 26.02 11.37 -0.69
CA CYS A 115 26.47 12.73 -0.41
C CYS A 115 27.52 13.27 -1.40
N ALA A 116 28.12 12.40 -2.21
CA ALA A 116 29.02 12.81 -3.30
C ALA A 116 28.28 13.18 -4.60
N LYS A 117 26.97 12.90 -4.69
CA LYS A 117 26.13 13.20 -5.85
C LYS A 117 25.50 14.59 -5.73
N GLN A 118 25.05 15.14 -6.86
CA GLN A 118 24.23 16.35 -6.90
C GLN A 118 22.75 15.98 -7.03
N GLU A 119 21.84 16.94 -6.82
CA GLU A 119 20.41 16.72 -7.09
C GLU A 119 20.13 16.74 -8.60
N PRO A 120 19.22 15.88 -9.11
CA PRO A 120 18.32 14.98 -8.39
C PRO A 120 18.90 13.60 -8.02
N GLU A 121 20.07 13.22 -8.54
CA GLU A 121 20.64 11.87 -8.34
C GLU A 121 20.97 11.56 -6.87
N ARG A 122 21.24 12.58 -6.06
CA ARG A 122 21.46 12.47 -4.62
C ARG A 122 20.17 12.02 -3.91
N ASN A 123 19.04 12.69 -4.15
CA ASN A 123 17.76 12.25 -3.60
C ASN A 123 17.38 10.84 -4.07
N GLU A 124 17.52 10.53 -5.36
CA GLU A 124 17.25 9.18 -5.89
C GLU A 124 18.09 8.11 -5.20
N CYS A 125 19.38 8.40 -4.97
CA CYS A 125 20.27 7.53 -4.20
C CYS A 125 19.76 7.32 -2.77
N PHE A 126 19.39 8.39 -2.05
CA PHE A 126 18.84 8.26 -0.71
C PHE A 126 17.51 7.48 -0.66
N LEU A 127 16.65 7.64 -1.67
CA LEU A 127 15.39 6.89 -1.77
C LEU A 127 15.63 5.38 -1.95
N GLN A 128 16.67 4.98 -2.69
CA GLN A 128 17.03 3.56 -2.87
C GLN A 128 17.46 2.90 -1.55
N HIS A 129 17.93 3.68 -0.57
CA HIS A 129 18.31 3.19 0.76
C HIS A 129 17.15 3.12 1.77
N LYS A 130 15.93 3.55 1.42
CA LYS A 130 14.75 3.34 2.26
C LYS A 130 14.46 1.84 2.39
N ASP A 131 14.47 1.34 3.62
CA ASP A 131 14.25 -0.06 3.96
C ASP A 131 12.80 -0.32 4.35
N ASP A 132 12.06 -1.05 3.51
CA ASP A 132 10.68 -1.47 3.77
C ASP A 132 10.52 -2.51 4.90
N ASN A 133 11.61 -3.15 5.32
CA ASN A 133 11.64 -4.08 6.45
C ASN A 133 12.86 -3.79 7.33
N PRO A 134 12.91 -2.62 7.97
CA PRO A 134 14.05 -2.24 8.78
C PRO A 134 14.05 -3.14 10.02
N ASN A 135 15.20 -3.73 10.36
CA ASN A 135 15.36 -4.66 11.49
C ASN A 135 15.31 -3.92 12.86
N LEU A 136 14.25 -3.14 13.08
CA LEU A 136 14.03 -2.33 14.27
C LEU A 136 13.39 -3.18 15.37
N PRO A 137 13.69 -2.88 16.65
CA PRO A 137 13.00 -3.52 17.76
C PRO A 137 11.48 -3.39 17.64
N ARG A 138 10.77 -4.47 17.97
CA ARG A 138 9.31 -4.48 18.04
C ARG A 138 8.85 -3.41 19.03
N LEU A 139 7.88 -2.58 18.63
CA LEU A 139 7.24 -1.65 19.55
C LEU A 139 6.50 -2.44 20.63
N VAL A 140 7.01 -2.36 21.86
CA VAL A 140 6.36 -2.89 23.05
C VAL A 140 5.44 -1.80 23.58
N ARG A 141 4.14 -2.11 23.73
CA ARG A 141 3.16 -1.20 24.32
C ARG A 141 3.43 -1.14 25.84
N PRO A 142 3.78 0.04 26.41
CA PRO A 142 3.90 0.18 27.86
C PRO A 142 2.54 0.03 28.55
N GLU A 143 2.56 -0.12 29.87
CA GLU A 143 1.34 -0.05 30.70
C GLU A 143 0.61 1.28 30.50
N VAL A 144 -0.72 1.24 30.59
CA VAL A 144 -1.59 2.39 30.24
C VAL A 144 -1.28 3.62 31.09
N ASP A 145 -1.04 3.45 32.39
CA ASP A 145 -0.66 4.56 33.26
C ASP A 145 0.68 5.18 32.88
N VAL A 146 1.66 4.37 32.46
CA VAL A 146 2.97 4.86 31.99
C VAL A 146 2.80 5.69 30.72
N MET A 147 1.98 5.23 29.78
CA MET A 147 1.71 5.98 28.55
C MET A 147 0.98 7.30 28.84
N CYS A 148 0.00 7.29 29.74
CA CYS A 148 -0.72 8.51 30.13
C CYS A 148 0.16 9.50 30.88
N THR A 149 1.04 9.04 31.78
CA THR A 149 2.03 9.90 32.43
C THR A 149 2.95 10.54 31.40
N ALA A 150 3.50 9.75 30.46
CA ALA A 150 4.36 10.30 29.40
C ALA A 150 3.63 11.33 28.51
N PHE A 151 2.35 11.11 28.23
CA PHE A 151 1.50 12.06 27.48
C PHE A 151 1.29 13.37 28.26
N HIS A 152 1.02 13.30 29.57
CA HIS A 152 0.82 14.47 30.41
C HIS A 152 2.12 15.24 30.73
N ASP A 153 3.24 14.53 30.88
CA ASP A 153 4.55 15.11 31.17
C ASP A 153 5.04 15.99 30.02
N ASN A 154 4.93 15.51 28.77
CA ASN A 154 5.30 16.28 27.59
C ASN A 154 4.54 15.79 26.34
N GLU A 155 3.35 16.36 26.12
CA GLU A 155 2.50 16.05 24.98
C GLU A 155 3.22 16.19 23.63
N GLU A 156 3.98 17.28 23.45
CA GLU A 156 4.68 17.57 22.19
C GLU A 156 5.74 16.50 21.88
N THR A 157 6.59 16.17 22.84
CA THR A 157 7.62 15.13 22.70
C THR A 157 6.98 13.75 22.50
N PHE A 158 5.88 13.47 23.19
CA PHE A 158 5.14 12.22 23.06
C PHE A 158 4.61 12.02 21.63
N LEU A 159 4.00 13.05 21.05
CA LEU A 159 3.49 13.00 19.68
C LEU A 159 4.61 12.97 18.62
N LYS A 160 5.68 13.74 18.81
CA LYS A 160 6.87 13.66 17.93
C LYS A 160 7.48 12.25 17.94
N LYS A 161 7.55 11.60 19.10
CA LYS A 161 8.06 10.23 19.21
C LYS A 161 7.15 9.25 18.48
N TYR A 162 5.83 9.42 18.56
CA TYR A 162 4.88 8.64 17.75
C TYR A 162 5.16 8.79 16.24
N LEU A 163 5.26 10.01 15.74
CA LEU A 163 5.56 10.28 14.33
C LEU A 163 6.88 9.63 13.90
N TYR A 164 7.93 9.81 14.68
CA TYR A 164 9.25 9.21 14.45
C TYR A 164 9.19 7.67 14.37
N GLU A 165 8.58 7.02 15.37
CA GLU A 165 8.56 5.55 15.44
C GLU A 165 7.74 4.91 14.31
N ILE A 166 6.67 5.57 13.85
CA ILE A 166 5.86 5.09 12.73
C ILE A 166 6.56 5.37 11.39
N ALA A 167 7.07 6.58 11.18
CA ALA A 167 7.75 6.98 9.95
C ALA A 167 8.99 6.11 9.65
N ARG A 168 9.83 5.82 10.65
CA ARG A 168 11.02 4.99 10.47
C ARG A 168 10.74 3.52 10.16
N ARG A 169 9.56 3.01 10.55
CA ARG A 169 9.12 1.62 10.25
C ARG A 169 8.40 1.51 8.92
N HIS A 170 7.92 2.63 8.40
CA HIS A 170 7.14 2.72 7.18
C HIS A 170 7.69 3.89 6.34
N PRO A 171 8.84 3.72 5.67
CA PRO A 171 9.57 4.83 5.04
C PRO A 171 8.86 5.44 3.82
N TYR A 172 7.73 4.86 3.42
CA TYR A 172 6.81 5.36 2.39
C TYR A 172 5.42 5.67 2.95
N PHE A 173 5.25 5.84 4.26
CA PHE A 173 3.97 6.25 4.84
C PHE A 173 3.56 7.61 4.27
N TYR A 174 2.29 7.77 3.90
CA TYR A 174 1.77 9.02 3.36
C TYR A 174 1.78 10.11 4.43
N ALA A 175 2.75 11.00 4.40
CA ALA A 175 3.07 11.88 5.53
C ALA A 175 1.90 12.77 6.01
N PRO A 176 1.08 13.38 5.13
CA PRO A 176 -0.10 14.12 5.55
C PRO A 176 -1.14 13.25 6.27
N GLU A 177 -1.29 11.98 5.89
CA GLU A 177 -2.13 11.03 6.63
C GLU A 177 -1.53 10.67 7.99
N LEU A 178 -0.21 10.58 8.10
CA LEU A 178 0.43 10.30 9.38
C LEU A 178 0.17 11.40 10.41
N LEU A 179 0.10 12.67 9.98
CA LEU A 179 -0.34 13.78 10.83
C LEU A 179 -1.79 13.61 11.30
N PHE A 180 -2.70 13.19 10.41
CA PHE A 180 -4.07 12.86 10.78
C PHE A 180 -4.13 11.75 11.84
N PHE A 181 -3.36 10.66 11.66
CA PHE A 181 -3.25 9.59 12.65
C PHE A 181 -2.68 10.08 13.98
N ALA A 182 -1.69 10.97 13.98
CA ALA A 182 -1.15 11.58 15.19
C ALA A 182 -2.19 12.43 15.94
N LYS A 183 -3.06 13.15 15.22
CA LYS A 183 -4.17 13.90 15.82
C LYS A 183 -5.21 12.98 16.47
N ARG A 184 -5.56 11.87 15.82
CA ARG A 184 -6.46 10.85 16.42
C ARG A 184 -5.81 10.15 17.61
N TYR A 185 -4.52 9.87 17.53
CA TYR A 185 -3.73 9.32 18.63
C TYR A 185 -3.77 10.28 19.83
N LYS A 186 -3.48 11.57 19.63
CA LYS A 186 -3.63 12.62 20.66
C LYS A 186 -5.04 12.63 21.27
N ALA A 187 -6.08 12.60 20.46
CA ALA A 187 -7.47 12.63 20.92
C ALA A 187 -7.81 11.42 21.81
N ALA A 188 -7.35 10.21 21.44
CA ALA A 188 -7.55 9.01 22.25
C ALA A 188 -6.88 9.12 23.64
N PHE A 189 -5.68 9.68 23.71
CA PHE A 189 -5.00 9.93 24.99
C PHE A 189 -5.70 11.01 25.82
N THR A 190 -6.11 12.11 25.18
CA THR A 190 -6.82 13.21 25.84
C THR A 190 -8.10 12.74 26.51
N GLU A 191 -8.89 11.90 25.82
CA GLU A 191 -10.12 11.33 26.34
C GLU A 191 -9.85 10.25 27.40
N CYS A 192 -9.02 9.25 27.08
CA CYS A 192 -8.93 8.05 27.89
C CYS A 192 -8.03 8.17 29.11
N CYS A 193 -7.07 9.10 29.14
CA CYS A 193 -6.23 9.29 30.33
C CYS A 193 -6.97 9.92 31.51
N GLN A 194 -8.17 10.46 31.28
CA GLN A 194 -9.07 10.99 32.30
C GLN A 194 -10.17 10.00 32.70
N ALA A 195 -10.30 8.87 32.00
CA ALA A 195 -11.32 7.87 32.27
C ALA A 195 -11.04 7.08 33.55
N ALA A 196 -12.09 6.62 34.22
CA ALA A 196 -11.97 5.77 35.41
C ALA A 196 -11.27 4.43 35.11
N ASP A 197 -11.61 3.81 33.97
CA ASP A 197 -10.89 2.66 33.42
C ASP A 197 -10.17 3.08 32.13
N LYS A 198 -8.94 3.57 32.31
CA LYS A 198 -8.10 4.05 31.21
C LYS A 198 -7.81 2.93 30.20
N ALA A 199 -7.63 1.70 30.66
CA ALA A 199 -7.25 0.57 29.80
C ALA A 199 -8.41 0.14 28.91
N ALA A 200 -9.62 0.01 29.46
CA ALA A 200 -10.82 -0.29 28.68
C ALA A 200 -11.13 0.79 27.64
N CYS A 201 -10.84 2.06 27.93
CA CYS A 201 -11.02 3.16 26.97
C CYS A 201 -9.92 3.16 25.89
N LEU A 202 -8.65 3.11 26.30
CA LEU A 202 -7.52 3.43 25.43
C LEU A 202 -7.13 2.25 24.52
N LEU A 203 -7.05 1.02 25.06
CA LEU A 203 -6.49 -0.11 24.32
C LEU A 203 -7.25 -0.44 23.02
N PRO A 204 -8.60 -0.49 23.00
CA PRO A 204 -9.35 -0.74 21.76
C PRO A 204 -9.10 0.32 20.69
N LYS A 205 -9.08 1.62 21.09
CA LYS A 205 -8.81 2.74 20.16
C LYS A 205 -7.41 2.66 19.57
N LEU A 206 -6.41 2.30 20.39
CA LEU A 206 -5.03 2.12 19.90
C LEU A 206 -4.88 0.91 18.97
N ASP A 207 -5.62 -0.17 19.21
CA ASP A 207 -5.61 -1.35 18.34
C ASP A 207 -6.28 -1.05 16.99
N GLU A 208 -7.38 -0.31 16.97
CA GLU A 208 -8.04 0.18 15.75
C GLU A 208 -7.12 1.12 14.96
N LEU A 209 -6.55 2.15 15.60
CA LEU A 209 -5.63 3.10 14.96
C LEU A 209 -4.41 2.39 14.34
N ARG A 210 -3.86 1.38 15.03
CA ARG A 210 -2.75 0.59 14.51
C ARG A 210 -3.15 -0.16 13.24
N ASP A 211 -4.32 -0.78 13.23
CA ASP A 211 -4.76 -1.62 12.11
C ASP A 211 -5.12 -0.77 10.89
N GLU A 212 -5.71 0.41 11.09
CA GLU A 212 -5.95 1.42 10.06
C GLU A 212 -4.64 2.02 9.53
N GLY A 213 -3.72 2.40 10.41
CA GLY A 213 -2.41 2.94 10.04
C GLY A 213 -1.59 1.97 9.20
N LYS A 214 -1.61 0.67 9.54
CA LYS A 214 -0.98 -0.38 8.73
C LYS A 214 -1.61 -0.51 7.34
N ALA A 215 -2.94 -0.44 7.26
CA ALA A 215 -3.63 -0.47 5.99
C ALA A 215 -3.30 0.76 5.13
N SER A 216 -3.22 1.95 5.74
CA SER A 216 -2.83 3.20 5.08
C SER A 216 -1.40 3.15 4.55
N SER A 217 -0.44 2.70 5.37
CA SER A 217 0.95 2.48 4.95
C SER A 217 1.05 1.55 3.75
N ALA A 218 0.35 0.41 3.80
CA ALA A 218 0.42 -0.59 2.73
C ALA A 218 -0.26 -0.11 1.43
N LYS A 219 -1.38 0.63 1.53
CA LYS A 219 -2.02 1.31 0.39
C LYS A 219 -1.06 2.31 -0.26
N GLN A 220 -0.39 3.16 0.53
CA GLN A 220 0.58 4.12 0.01
C GLN A 220 1.80 3.42 -0.60
N ARG A 221 2.30 2.35 0.01
CA ARG A 221 3.43 1.60 -0.55
C ARG A 221 3.12 1.00 -1.93
N LEU A 222 1.89 0.53 -2.15
CA LEU A 222 1.41 0.09 -3.47
C LEU A 222 1.42 1.25 -4.48
N LYS A 223 0.96 2.44 -4.09
CA LYS A 223 1.00 3.64 -4.94
C LYS A 223 2.43 4.02 -5.33
N CYS A 224 3.35 4.06 -4.37
CA CYS A 224 4.76 4.33 -4.64
C CYS A 224 5.41 3.25 -5.50
N ALA A 225 5.14 1.97 -5.25
CA ALA A 225 5.62 0.88 -6.11
C ALA A 225 5.08 0.99 -7.54
N SER A 226 3.81 1.39 -7.70
CA SER A 226 3.20 1.63 -9.02
C SER A 226 3.96 2.72 -9.78
N LEU A 227 4.21 3.86 -9.13
CA LEU A 227 4.94 4.98 -9.73
C LEU A 227 6.39 4.59 -10.07
N GLN A 228 7.10 3.96 -9.13
CA GLN A 228 8.50 3.57 -9.29
C GLN A 228 8.72 2.50 -10.37
N LYS A 229 7.82 1.52 -10.49
CA LYS A 229 8.01 0.34 -11.37
C LYS A 229 7.25 0.40 -12.68
N PHE A 230 6.11 1.09 -12.71
CA PHE A 230 5.22 1.13 -13.88
C PHE A 230 4.97 2.54 -14.39
N GLY A 231 5.54 3.56 -13.73
CA GLY A 231 5.49 4.95 -14.15
C GLY A 231 4.16 5.65 -13.86
N GLU A 232 4.17 6.95 -14.15
CA GLU A 232 3.05 7.86 -13.90
C GLU A 232 1.77 7.45 -14.64
N ARG A 233 1.89 6.95 -15.89
CA ARG A 233 0.75 6.49 -16.69
C ARG A 233 -0.07 5.42 -15.97
N ALA A 234 0.59 4.45 -15.34
CA ALA A 234 -0.09 3.37 -14.61
C ALA A 234 -0.84 3.91 -13.39
N PHE A 235 -0.24 4.86 -12.67
CA PHE A 235 -0.89 5.53 -11.55
C PHE A 235 -2.10 6.37 -12.00
N LYS A 236 -1.94 7.16 -13.07
CA LYS A 236 -3.03 7.95 -13.67
C LYS A 236 -4.20 7.07 -14.08
N ALA A 237 -3.95 5.94 -14.74
CA ALA A 237 -5.00 5.00 -15.11
C ALA A 237 -5.74 4.46 -13.86
N TRP A 238 -5.00 4.05 -12.82
CA TRP A 238 -5.61 3.63 -11.55
C TRP A 238 -6.47 4.74 -10.93
N ALA A 239 -5.98 5.98 -10.94
CA ALA A 239 -6.67 7.14 -10.39
C ALA A 239 -7.94 7.49 -11.19
N VAL A 240 -7.90 7.44 -12.53
CA VAL A 240 -9.09 7.62 -13.39
C VAL A 240 -10.16 6.62 -12.99
N ALA A 241 -9.84 5.32 -12.96
CA ALA A 241 -10.80 4.29 -12.61
C ALA A 241 -11.39 4.52 -11.20
N ARG A 242 -10.54 4.78 -10.20
CA ARG A 242 -10.99 4.96 -8.82
C ARG A 242 -11.82 6.22 -8.61
N LEU A 243 -11.42 7.35 -9.18
CA LEU A 243 -12.15 8.61 -9.06
C LEU A 243 -13.45 8.59 -9.86
N SER A 244 -13.50 7.89 -11.00
CA SER A 244 -14.73 7.72 -11.77
C SER A 244 -15.78 6.88 -11.03
N GLN A 245 -15.34 5.85 -10.28
CA GLN A 245 -16.22 5.09 -9.39
C GLN A 245 -16.74 5.93 -8.22
N ARG A 246 -15.89 6.81 -7.66
CA ARG A 246 -16.26 7.65 -6.52
C ARG A 246 -17.16 8.82 -6.90
N PHE A 247 -16.84 9.45 -8.02
CA PHE A 247 -17.45 10.67 -8.53
C PHE A 247 -18.08 10.41 -9.89
N PRO A 248 -19.03 9.45 -10.00
CA PRO A 248 -19.61 9.06 -11.29
C PRO A 248 -20.45 10.17 -11.94
N LYS A 249 -20.75 11.27 -11.23
CA LYS A 249 -21.42 12.47 -11.75
C LYS A 249 -20.46 13.49 -12.34
N ALA A 250 -19.19 13.48 -11.93
CA ALA A 250 -18.19 14.42 -12.42
C ALA A 250 -17.89 14.17 -13.90
N GLU A 251 -17.81 15.23 -14.70
CA GLU A 251 -17.43 15.17 -16.11
C GLU A 251 -15.98 14.66 -16.28
N PHE A 252 -15.67 14.08 -17.45
CA PHE A 252 -14.33 13.53 -17.72
C PHE A 252 -13.20 14.56 -17.55
N ALA A 253 -13.44 15.83 -17.94
CA ALA A 253 -12.48 16.91 -17.77
C ALA A 253 -12.18 17.19 -16.29
N GLU A 254 -13.21 17.13 -15.45
CA GLU A 254 -13.10 17.32 -14.00
C GLU A 254 -12.32 16.17 -13.37
N VAL A 255 -12.68 14.92 -13.70
CA VAL A 255 -11.94 13.73 -13.24
C VAL A 255 -10.48 13.79 -13.69
N SER A 256 -10.21 14.19 -14.94
CA SER A 256 -8.84 14.28 -15.48
C SER A 256 -7.99 15.32 -14.76
N LYS A 257 -8.58 16.45 -14.36
CA LYS A 257 -7.92 17.44 -13.51
C LYS A 257 -7.58 16.85 -12.15
N LEU A 258 -8.56 16.26 -11.46
CA LEU A 258 -8.36 15.63 -10.15
C LEU A 258 -7.30 14.52 -10.20
N VAL A 259 -7.27 13.73 -11.28
CA VAL A 259 -6.24 12.70 -11.52
C VAL A 259 -4.86 13.33 -11.66
N THR A 260 -4.73 14.43 -12.39
CA THR A 260 -3.44 15.12 -12.59
C THR A 260 -2.91 15.61 -11.26
N ASP A 261 -3.73 16.33 -10.49
CA ASP A 261 -3.35 16.90 -9.20
C ASP A 261 -3.04 15.77 -8.18
N LEU A 262 -3.88 14.73 -8.11
CA LEU A 262 -3.66 13.59 -7.22
C LEU A 262 -2.39 12.80 -7.58
N THR A 263 -2.06 12.70 -8.87
CA THR A 263 -0.84 12.06 -9.34
C THR A 263 0.39 12.86 -8.93
N LYS A 264 0.34 14.20 -9.04
CA LYS A 264 1.41 15.09 -8.58
C LYS A 264 1.68 14.89 -7.08
N VAL A 265 0.64 14.99 -6.25
CA VAL A 265 0.71 14.78 -4.79
C VAL A 265 1.35 13.44 -4.43
N HIS A 266 0.89 12.35 -5.04
CA HIS A 266 1.45 11.03 -4.72
C HIS A 266 2.87 10.84 -5.25
N THR A 267 3.21 11.47 -6.38
CA THR A 267 4.58 11.46 -6.93
C THR A 267 5.53 12.14 -5.96
N GLU A 268 5.21 13.35 -5.51
CA GLU A 268 6.02 14.10 -4.52
C GLU A 268 6.21 13.31 -3.23
N CYS A 269 5.12 12.82 -2.64
CA CYS A 269 5.21 12.05 -1.40
C CYS A 269 6.04 10.77 -1.53
N CYS A 270 5.97 10.10 -2.68
CA CYS A 270 6.77 8.90 -2.94
C CYS A 270 8.25 9.21 -3.21
N HIS A 271 8.58 10.43 -3.67
CA HIS A 271 9.94 10.93 -3.85
C HIS A 271 10.52 11.64 -2.62
N GLY A 272 9.78 11.68 -1.50
CA GLY A 272 10.22 12.30 -0.25
C GLY A 272 10.02 13.81 -0.16
N ASP A 273 9.33 14.42 -1.12
CA ASP A 273 8.92 15.83 -1.13
C ASP A 273 7.72 16.08 -0.22
N LEU A 274 7.87 15.78 1.08
CA LEU A 274 6.73 15.69 2.01
C LEU A 274 6.08 17.04 2.31
N LEU A 275 6.81 18.15 2.16
CA LEU A 275 6.26 19.50 2.35
C LEU A 275 5.39 19.91 1.16
N GLU A 276 5.91 19.83 -0.06
CA GLU A 276 5.14 20.11 -1.29
C GLU A 276 3.94 19.16 -1.40
N CYS A 277 4.15 17.87 -1.15
CA CYS A 277 3.05 16.90 -1.14
C CYS A 277 1.92 17.26 -0.15
N ALA A 278 2.25 17.75 1.04
CA ALA A 278 1.23 18.11 2.04
C ALA A 278 0.43 19.34 1.63
N ASP A 279 1.10 20.31 1.02
CA ASP A 279 0.55 21.57 0.56
C ASP A 279 -0.34 21.37 -0.68
N ASP A 280 0.17 20.67 -1.69
CA ASP A 280 -0.59 20.29 -2.89
C ASP A 280 -1.80 19.41 -2.55
N ARG A 281 -1.69 18.56 -1.53
CA ARG A 281 -2.84 17.80 -1.02
C ARG A 281 -3.90 18.73 -0.41
N ALA A 282 -3.48 19.76 0.31
CA ALA A 282 -4.38 20.74 0.92
C ALA A 282 -5.13 21.53 -0.16
N ASP A 283 -4.42 21.96 -1.20
CA ASP A 283 -5.00 22.64 -2.37
C ASP A 283 -5.96 21.74 -3.14
N LEU A 284 -5.62 20.48 -3.36
CA LEU A 284 -6.53 19.51 -3.98
C LEU A 284 -7.80 19.32 -3.14
N ALA A 285 -7.68 19.19 -1.82
CA ALA A 285 -8.83 19.05 -0.92
C ALA A 285 -9.72 20.31 -0.93
N LYS A 286 -9.11 21.50 -1.00
CA LYS A 286 -9.81 22.77 -1.16
C LYS A 286 -10.57 22.82 -2.48
N TYR A 287 -9.89 22.51 -3.59
CA TYR A 287 -10.49 22.49 -4.93
C TYR A 287 -11.69 21.53 -5.01
N ILE A 288 -11.55 20.31 -4.48
CA ILE A 288 -12.66 19.33 -4.43
C ILE A 288 -13.86 19.89 -3.65
N CYS A 289 -13.62 20.62 -2.56
CA CYS A 289 -14.70 21.19 -1.74
C CYS A 289 -15.37 22.41 -2.37
N GLU A 290 -14.62 23.25 -3.08
CA GLU A 290 -15.16 24.39 -3.84
C GLU A 290 -16.02 23.93 -5.03
N ASN A 291 -15.74 22.74 -5.58
CA ASN A 291 -16.44 22.15 -6.72
C ASN A 291 -17.31 20.93 -6.33
N GLN A 292 -17.63 20.77 -5.06
CA GLN A 292 -18.27 19.54 -4.55
C GLN A 292 -19.61 19.21 -5.22
N ASP A 293 -20.39 20.23 -5.57
CA ASP A 293 -21.73 20.08 -6.15
C ASP A 293 -21.70 19.43 -7.55
N SER A 294 -20.62 19.66 -8.31
CA SER A 294 -20.39 19.00 -9.61
C SER A 294 -19.61 17.69 -9.50
N ILE A 295 -19.01 17.40 -8.34
CA ILE A 295 -18.17 16.21 -8.13
C ILE A 295 -18.96 15.07 -7.47
N SER A 296 -19.51 15.30 -6.28
CA SER A 296 -20.24 14.27 -5.53
C SER A 296 -21.08 14.83 -4.40
N SER A 297 -22.28 14.28 -4.26
CA SER A 297 -23.20 14.60 -3.17
C SER A 297 -22.69 14.16 -1.79
N LYS A 298 -21.71 13.25 -1.74
CA LYS A 298 -21.15 12.66 -0.52
C LYS A 298 -20.04 13.50 0.11
N LEU A 299 -19.63 14.59 -0.51
CA LEU A 299 -18.50 15.43 -0.05
C LEU A 299 -18.89 16.45 1.03
N LYS A 300 -20.18 16.75 1.20
CA LYS A 300 -20.68 17.80 2.11
C LYS A 300 -20.10 17.69 3.52
N GLU A 301 -20.20 16.50 4.12
CA GLU A 301 -19.71 16.26 5.48
C GLU A 301 -18.18 16.42 5.57
N CYS A 302 -17.44 16.04 4.52
CA CYS A 302 -15.99 16.17 4.52
C CYS A 302 -15.54 17.63 4.46
N CYS A 303 -16.23 18.45 3.67
CA CYS A 303 -15.84 19.83 3.41
C CYS A 303 -16.03 20.78 4.60
N GLU A 304 -16.82 20.39 5.59
CA GLU A 304 -17.02 21.09 6.86
C GLU A 304 -15.92 20.79 7.90
N LYS A 305 -15.09 19.76 7.67
CA LYS A 305 -14.05 19.34 8.63
C LYS A 305 -12.78 20.20 8.54
N PRO A 306 -11.94 20.24 9.59
CA PRO A 306 -10.61 20.86 9.52
C PRO A 306 -9.70 20.16 8.51
N LEU A 307 -8.61 20.80 8.09
CA LEU A 307 -7.83 20.41 6.90
C LEU A 307 -7.42 18.93 6.84
N LEU A 308 -6.82 18.39 7.91
CA LEU A 308 -6.36 16.99 7.92
C LEU A 308 -7.54 16.00 7.89
N GLU A 309 -8.58 16.24 8.70
CA GLU A 309 -9.80 15.43 8.69
C GLU A 309 -10.57 15.53 7.39
N LYS A 310 -10.62 16.71 6.76
CA LYS A 310 -11.22 16.96 5.45
C LYS A 310 -10.53 16.11 4.40
N SER A 311 -9.20 16.20 4.32
CA SER A 311 -8.40 15.46 3.36
C SER A 311 -8.50 13.94 3.57
N HIS A 312 -8.55 13.46 4.82
CA HIS A 312 -8.79 12.05 5.13
C HIS A 312 -10.20 11.61 4.72
N CYS A 313 -11.23 12.39 5.07
CA CYS A 313 -12.62 12.12 4.73
C CYS A 313 -12.83 12.03 3.22
N ILE A 314 -12.28 12.97 2.44
CA ILE A 314 -12.31 12.92 0.97
C ILE A 314 -11.60 11.66 0.45
N ALA A 315 -10.48 11.26 1.06
CA ALA A 315 -9.74 10.07 0.65
C ALA A 315 -10.49 8.76 0.92
N GLU A 316 -11.39 8.71 1.90
CA GLU A 316 -12.18 7.53 2.27
C GLU A 316 -13.67 7.66 1.92
N VAL A 317 -14.08 8.72 1.20
CA VAL A 317 -15.47 8.95 0.77
C VAL A 317 -16.02 7.74 0.00
N GLU A 318 -17.28 7.40 0.31
CA GLU A 318 -18.01 6.36 -0.40
C GLU A 318 -18.31 6.78 -1.84
N ASN A 319 -18.59 5.78 -2.70
CA ASN A 319 -19.00 6.05 -4.07
C ASN A 319 -20.36 6.77 -4.10
N ASP A 320 -20.46 7.84 -4.90
CA ASP A 320 -21.76 8.48 -5.15
C ASP A 320 -22.63 7.58 -6.04
N GLU A 321 -23.92 7.91 -6.11
CA GLU A 321 -24.87 7.21 -6.95
C GLU A 321 -24.55 7.43 -8.44
N MET A 322 -24.59 6.33 -9.21
CA MET A 322 -24.45 6.37 -10.67
C MET A 322 -25.58 7.22 -11.28
N PRO A 323 -25.28 8.16 -12.20
CA PRO A 323 -26.30 8.89 -12.93
C PRO A 323 -27.26 7.95 -13.67
N ALA A 324 -28.56 8.25 -13.66
CA ALA A 324 -29.58 7.40 -14.25
C ALA A 324 -29.64 7.48 -15.79
N ASP A 325 -29.08 8.55 -16.37
CA ASP A 325 -29.20 8.97 -17.76
C ASP A 325 -27.93 8.76 -18.59
N LEU A 326 -27.07 7.83 -18.18
CA LEU A 326 -25.83 7.55 -18.89
C LEU A 326 -26.09 6.94 -20.27
N PRO A 327 -25.46 7.47 -21.36
CA PRO A 327 -25.59 6.88 -22.68
C PRO A 327 -24.96 5.48 -22.74
N SER A 328 -25.38 4.71 -23.75
CA SER A 328 -24.80 3.38 -24.01
C SER A 328 -23.31 3.50 -24.32
N LEU A 329 -22.49 2.74 -23.60
CA LEU A 329 -21.06 2.62 -23.88
C LEU A 329 -20.80 2.12 -25.31
N ALA A 330 -21.68 1.26 -25.82
CA ALA A 330 -21.52 0.67 -27.14
C ALA A 330 -21.53 1.75 -28.24
N ALA A 331 -22.29 2.84 -28.08
CA ALA A 331 -22.39 3.89 -29.09
C ALA A 331 -21.02 4.49 -29.44
N ASP A 332 -20.19 4.77 -28.44
CA ASP A 332 -18.90 5.44 -28.62
C ASP A 332 -17.72 4.47 -28.82
N PHE A 333 -17.77 3.29 -28.20
CA PHE A 333 -16.62 2.36 -28.11
C PHE A 333 -16.79 1.07 -28.94
N VAL A 334 -17.96 0.83 -29.55
CA VAL A 334 -18.24 -0.40 -30.31
C VAL A 334 -18.93 -0.13 -31.65
N GLU A 335 -19.96 0.72 -31.69
CA GLU A 335 -20.78 0.97 -32.87
C GLU A 335 -20.24 2.12 -33.74
N SER A 336 -19.46 3.03 -33.15
CA SER A 336 -18.88 4.15 -33.87
C SER A 336 -17.81 3.68 -34.85
N LYS A 337 -17.96 4.05 -36.13
CA LYS A 337 -16.95 3.79 -37.16
C LYS A 337 -15.67 4.60 -36.98
N ASP A 338 -15.70 5.63 -36.13
CA ASP A 338 -14.57 6.50 -35.85
C ASP A 338 -13.67 5.97 -34.70
N VAL A 339 -13.96 4.81 -34.10
CA VAL A 339 -13.16 4.24 -32.98
C VAL A 339 -11.67 4.19 -33.31
N CYS A 340 -11.29 3.63 -34.46
CA CYS A 340 -9.88 3.52 -34.85
C CYS A 340 -9.24 4.88 -35.15
N LYS A 341 -10.02 5.84 -35.68
CA LYS A 341 -9.55 7.21 -35.90
C LYS A 341 -9.27 7.91 -34.57
N ASN A 342 -10.22 7.86 -33.64
CA ASN A 342 -10.10 8.45 -32.31
C ASN A 342 -8.94 7.83 -31.52
N TYR A 343 -8.78 6.50 -31.62
CA TYR A 343 -7.68 5.76 -31.04
C TYR A 343 -6.32 6.18 -31.62
N ALA A 344 -6.22 6.35 -32.95
CA ALA A 344 -4.97 6.76 -33.59
C ALA A 344 -4.61 8.24 -33.33
N GLU A 345 -5.59 9.14 -33.34
CA GLU A 345 -5.37 10.58 -33.15
C GLU A 345 -5.06 10.95 -31.69
N ALA A 346 -5.68 10.27 -30.73
CA ALA A 346 -5.58 10.62 -29.31
C ALA A 346 -5.66 9.39 -28.38
N LYS A 347 -4.82 8.38 -28.62
CA LYS A 347 -4.78 7.10 -27.90
C LYS A 347 -5.03 7.22 -26.39
N ASP A 348 -4.27 8.08 -25.72
CA ASP A 348 -4.32 8.21 -24.25
C ASP A 348 -5.62 8.84 -23.75
N VAL A 349 -6.11 9.85 -24.45
CA VAL A 349 -7.38 10.51 -24.12
C VAL A 349 -8.54 9.56 -24.38
N PHE A 350 -8.52 8.84 -25.50
CA PHE A 350 -9.57 7.90 -25.87
C PHE A 350 -9.65 6.70 -24.90
N LEU A 351 -8.51 6.11 -24.54
CA LEU A 351 -8.45 5.05 -23.53
C LEU A 351 -8.81 5.57 -22.12
N GLY A 352 -8.41 6.81 -21.79
CA GLY A 352 -8.82 7.47 -20.55
C GLY A 352 -10.32 7.66 -20.46
N MET A 353 -10.96 8.09 -21.55
CA MET A 353 -12.41 8.25 -21.66
C MET A 353 -13.12 6.89 -21.56
N PHE A 354 -12.62 5.86 -22.25
CA PHE A 354 -13.12 4.49 -22.10
C PHE A 354 -13.10 4.05 -20.63
N LEU A 355 -11.95 4.22 -19.96
CA LEU A 355 -11.80 3.81 -18.57
C LEU A 355 -12.73 4.60 -17.64
N TYR A 356 -12.88 5.91 -17.85
CA TYR A 356 -13.80 6.77 -17.10
C TYR A 356 -15.26 6.30 -17.26
N GLU A 357 -15.72 6.13 -18.50
CA GLU A 357 -17.11 5.75 -18.78
C GLU A 357 -17.41 4.32 -18.28
N TYR A 358 -16.46 3.38 -18.42
CA TYR A 358 -16.64 2.03 -17.91
C TYR A 358 -16.63 1.99 -16.38
N ALA A 359 -15.69 2.71 -15.73
CA ALA A 359 -15.55 2.71 -14.27
C ALA A 359 -16.75 3.35 -13.55
N ARG A 360 -17.28 4.48 -14.06
CA ARG A 360 -18.45 5.15 -13.44
C ARG A 360 -19.74 4.32 -13.48
N ARG A 361 -19.83 3.35 -14.40
CA ARG A 361 -20.96 2.40 -14.54
C ARG A 361 -20.81 1.12 -13.73
N HIS A 362 -19.60 0.84 -13.23
CA HIS A 362 -19.27 -0.42 -12.57
C HIS A 362 -18.58 -0.20 -11.22
N PRO A 363 -19.28 0.35 -10.21
CA PRO A 363 -18.76 0.47 -8.85
C PRO A 363 -18.57 -0.90 -8.16
N ASP A 364 -19.18 -1.95 -8.70
CA ASP A 364 -19.08 -3.35 -8.29
C ASP A 364 -17.85 -4.08 -8.84
N TYR A 365 -17.10 -3.45 -9.76
CA TYR A 365 -15.85 -4.00 -10.28
C TYR A 365 -14.67 -3.47 -9.48
N SER A 366 -13.61 -4.28 -9.35
CA SER A 366 -12.36 -3.78 -8.77
C SER A 366 -11.63 -2.86 -9.75
N VAL A 367 -10.85 -1.91 -9.22
CA VAL A 367 -10.02 -1.02 -10.06
C VAL A 367 -9.07 -1.82 -10.94
N VAL A 368 -8.48 -2.90 -10.40
CA VAL A 368 -7.59 -3.77 -11.16
C VAL A 368 -8.33 -4.52 -12.28
N LEU A 369 -9.58 -4.94 -12.07
CA LEU A 369 -10.40 -5.50 -13.15
C LEU A 369 -10.66 -4.46 -14.24
N LEU A 370 -11.09 -3.24 -13.88
CA LEU A 370 -11.32 -2.16 -14.84
C LEU A 370 -10.08 -1.86 -15.70
N LEU A 371 -8.90 -1.85 -15.08
CA LEU A 371 -7.64 -1.68 -15.80
C LEU A 371 -7.31 -2.87 -16.72
N ARG A 372 -7.63 -4.10 -16.33
CA ARG A 372 -7.51 -5.28 -17.21
C ARG A 372 -8.45 -5.18 -18.41
N LEU A 373 -9.69 -4.74 -18.20
CA LEU A 373 -10.65 -4.51 -19.29
C LEU A 373 -10.14 -3.45 -20.27
N ALA A 374 -9.62 -2.32 -19.76
CA ALA A 374 -9.01 -1.28 -20.59
C ALA A 374 -7.78 -1.77 -21.37
N LYS A 375 -6.92 -2.60 -20.77
CA LYS A 375 -5.78 -3.20 -21.46
C LYS A 375 -6.22 -4.17 -22.56
N THR A 376 -7.26 -4.98 -22.31
CA THR A 376 -7.84 -5.86 -23.34
C THR A 376 -8.45 -5.05 -24.46
N TYR A 377 -9.20 -3.99 -24.14
CA TYR A 377 -9.74 -3.06 -25.13
C TYR A 377 -8.64 -2.46 -26.02
N GLU A 378 -7.58 -1.93 -25.41
CA GLU A 378 -6.39 -1.41 -26.13
C GLU A 378 -5.79 -2.47 -27.06
N THR A 379 -5.56 -3.69 -26.57
CA THR A 379 -4.99 -4.80 -27.35
C THR A 379 -5.90 -5.19 -28.53
N THR A 380 -7.21 -5.22 -28.31
CA THR A 380 -8.20 -5.53 -29.35
C THR A 380 -8.23 -4.44 -30.41
N LEU A 381 -8.14 -3.16 -30.03
CA LEU A 381 -8.05 -2.05 -30.99
C LEU A 381 -6.75 -2.08 -31.79
N GLU A 382 -5.60 -2.36 -31.15
CA GLU A 382 -4.31 -2.50 -31.87
C GLU A 382 -4.37 -3.57 -32.96
N LYS A 383 -5.01 -4.71 -32.65
CA LYS A 383 -5.25 -5.78 -33.62
C LYS A 383 -6.28 -5.39 -34.68
N CYS A 384 -7.43 -4.87 -34.28
CA CYS A 384 -8.57 -4.63 -35.18
C CYS A 384 -8.37 -3.44 -36.09
N CYS A 385 -7.74 -2.36 -35.64
CA CYS A 385 -7.47 -1.18 -36.46
C CYS A 385 -6.44 -1.41 -37.57
N ALA A 386 -5.72 -2.54 -37.53
CA ALA A 386 -4.85 -3.02 -38.61
C ALA A 386 -5.54 -4.04 -39.55
N ALA A 387 -6.77 -4.46 -39.26
CA ALA A 387 -7.52 -5.41 -40.08
C ALA A 387 -8.19 -4.73 -41.29
N ALA A 388 -8.64 -5.53 -42.26
CA ALA A 388 -9.33 -5.04 -43.45
C ALA A 388 -10.69 -4.40 -43.13
N ASP A 389 -11.42 -4.97 -42.17
CA ASP A 389 -12.64 -4.39 -41.59
C ASP A 389 -12.45 -4.22 -40.07
N PRO A 390 -11.96 -3.04 -39.63
CA PRO A 390 -11.76 -2.79 -38.22
C PRO A 390 -13.06 -2.88 -37.41
N HIS A 391 -14.18 -2.37 -37.96
CA HIS A 391 -15.45 -2.30 -37.24
C HIS A 391 -16.01 -3.69 -36.99
N GLU A 392 -16.02 -4.57 -37.98
CA GLU A 392 -16.44 -5.97 -37.77
C GLU A 392 -15.57 -6.66 -36.70
N CYS A 393 -14.27 -6.35 -36.66
CA CYS A 393 -13.35 -6.92 -35.70
C CYS A 393 -13.61 -6.45 -34.26
N TYR A 394 -13.72 -5.14 -34.00
CA TYR A 394 -13.93 -4.62 -32.64
C TYR A 394 -15.39 -4.64 -32.17
N ALA A 395 -16.36 -4.90 -33.06
CA ALA A 395 -17.79 -4.95 -32.71
C ALA A 395 -18.14 -5.94 -31.57
N LYS A 396 -17.28 -6.94 -31.31
CA LYS A 396 -17.48 -7.96 -30.28
C LYS A 396 -16.60 -7.76 -29.04
N VAL A 397 -15.91 -6.63 -28.92
CA VAL A 397 -14.92 -6.42 -27.85
C VAL A 397 -15.51 -6.52 -26.44
N PHE A 398 -16.77 -6.15 -26.23
CA PHE A 398 -17.42 -6.30 -24.92
C PHE A 398 -17.74 -7.77 -24.59
N ASP A 399 -17.92 -8.65 -25.58
CA ASP A 399 -18.06 -10.09 -25.33
C ASP A 399 -16.74 -10.69 -24.81
N GLU A 400 -15.60 -10.16 -25.26
CA GLU A 400 -14.27 -10.56 -24.80
C GLU A 400 -14.01 -10.22 -23.32
N PHE A 401 -14.80 -9.28 -22.74
CA PHE A 401 -14.68 -8.89 -21.33
C PHE A 401 -15.30 -9.91 -20.38
N LYS A 402 -16.31 -10.65 -20.82
CA LYS A 402 -17.04 -11.62 -19.99
C LYS A 402 -16.13 -12.59 -19.23
N PRO A 403 -15.18 -13.32 -19.84
CA PRO A 403 -14.29 -14.21 -19.11
C PRO A 403 -13.38 -13.48 -18.09
N LEU A 404 -13.00 -12.22 -18.37
CA LEU A 404 -12.18 -11.42 -17.46
C LEU A 404 -12.94 -10.98 -16.20
N VAL A 405 -14.27 -10.84 -16.31
CA VAL A 405 -15.17 -10.51 -15.19
C VAL A 405 -15.55 -11.78 -14.42
N GLU A 406 -15.89 -12.87 -15.11
CA GLU A 406 -16.31 -14.13 -14.47
C GLU A 406 -15.17 -14.78 -13.67
N GLU A 407 -13.92 -14.66 -14.11
CA GLU A 407 -12.74 -15.20 -13.42
C GLU A 407 -12.59 -14.70 -11.97
N PRO A 408 -12.49 -13.39 -11.68
CA PRO A 408 -12.43 -12.90 -10.31
C PRO A 408 -13.71 -13.17 -9.51
N GLN A 409 -14.90 -13.10 -10.14
CA GLN A 409 -16.17 -13.39 -9.47
C GLN A 409 -16.17 -14.81 -8.90
N ASN A 410 -15.81 -15.80 -9.74
CA ASN A 410 -15.74 -17.20 -9.35
C ASN A 410 -14.68 -17.46 -8.28
N LEU A 411 -13.48 -16.88 -8.42
CA LEU A 411 -12.43 -17.02 -7.41
C LEU A 411 -12.84 -16.45 -6.05
N ILE A 412 -13.42 -15.26 -6.03
CA ILE A 412 -13.85 -14.60 -4.79
C ILE A 412 -14.96 -15.40 -4.12
N LYS A 413 -15.94 -15.87 -4.90
CA LYS A 413 -17.02 -16.74 -4.39
C LYS A 413 -16.46 -18.00 -3.74
N GLN A 414 -15.62 -18.76 -4.45
CA GLN A 414 -15.02 -20.00 -3.93
C GLN A 414 -14.16 -19.77 -2.69
N ASN A 415 -13.36 -18.70 -2.65
CA ASN A 415 -12.52 -18.40 -1.49
C ASN A 415 -13.35 -17.90 -0.30
N CYS A 416 -14.47 -17.18 -0.52
CA CYS A 416 -15.37 -16.80 0.55
C CYS A 416 -16.16 -17.99 1.10
N GLU A 417 -16.66 -18.89 0.26
CA GLU A 417 -17.27 -20.15 0.69
C GLU A 417 -16.29 -20.99 1.54
N LEU A 418 -15.03 -21.09 1.10
CA LEU A 418 -13.98 -21.77 1.86
C LEU A 418 -13.67 -21.07 3.19
N PHE A 419 -13.65 -19.74 3.20
CA PHE A 419 -13.44 -18.94 4.42
C PHE A 419 -14.59 -19.13 5.41
N GLU A 420 -15.84 -19.08 4.95
CA GLU A 420 -17.04 -19.30 5.77
C GLU A 420 -17.05 -20.71 6.37
N GLN A 421 -16.61 -21.73 5.62
CA GLN A 421 -16.50 -23.11 6.09
C GLN A 421 -15.38 -23.30 7.15
N LEU A 422 -14.23 -22.67 6.96
CA LEU A 422 -13.02 -22.94 7.75
C LEU A 422 -12.80 -21.98 8.92
N GLY A 423 -13.30 -20.74 8.81
CA GLY A 423 -12.89 -19.61 9.65
C GLY A 423 -11.47 -19.11 9.31
N GLU A 424 -11.11 -17.94 9.85
CA GLU A 424 -9.89 -17.21 9.47
C GLU A 424 -8.60 -18.05 9.61
N TYR A 425 -8.35 -18.65 10.78
CA TYR A 425 -7.09 -19.34 11.05
C TYR A 425 -6.87 -20.55 10.12
N LYS A 426 -7.89 -21.37 9.90
CA LYS A 426 -7.78 -22.53 9.00
C LYS A 426 -7.73 -22.11 7.53
N PHE A 427 -8.41 -21.01 7.17
CA PHE A 427 -8.27 -20.41 5.83
C PHE A 427 -6.85 -19.88 5.59
N GLN A 428 -6.23 -19.24 6.58
CA GLN A 428 -4.80 -18.85 6.53
C GLN A 428 -3.89 -20.07 6.32
N ASN A 429 -4.17 -21.21 6.97
CA ASN A 429 -3.40 -22.44 6.78
C ASN A 429 -3.57 -23.02 5.36
N ALA A 430 -4.78 -22.97 4.80
CA ALA A 430 -5.01 -23.38 3.41
C ALA A 430 -4.23 -22.49 2.42
N LEU A 431 -4.18 -21.17 2.68
CA LEU A 431 -3.39 -20.22 1.91
C LEU A 431 -1.88 -20.45 2.08
N LEU A 432 -1.41 -20.75 3.29
CA LEU A 432 -0.01 -21.09 3.57
C LEU A 432 0.46 -22.26 2.72
N VAL A 433 -0.30 -23.36 2.70
CA VAL A 433 0.02 -24.52 1.87
C VAL A 433 0.02 -24.13 0.39
N ARG A 434 -1.00 -23.40 -0.07
CA ARG A 434 -1.12 -22.96 -1.47
C ARG A 434 0.07 -22.10 -1.92
N TYR A 435 0.43 -21.07 -1.15
CA TYR A 435 1.51 -20.15 -1.49
C TYR A 435 2.90 -20.77 -1.29
N THR A 436 3.09 -21.62 -0.27
CA THR A 436 4.36 -22.33 -0.10
C THR A 436 4.62 -23.28 -1.26
N LYS A 437 3.61 -23.99 -1.78
CA LYS A 437 3.77 -24.81 -2.98
C LYS A 437 4.09 -24.00 -4.24
N LYS A 438 3.53 -22.79 -4.37
CA LYS A 438 3.76 -21.90 -5.52
C LYS A 438 5.16 -21.30 -5.53
N VAL A 439 5.66 -20.88 -4.36
CA VAL A 439 6.90 -20.10 -4.24
C VAL A 439 7.73 -20.55 -3.02
N PRO A 440 8.13 -21.83 -2.96
CA PRO A 440 8.77 -22.45 -1.78
C PRO A 440 10.13 -21.85 -1.41
N GLN A 441 10.78 -21.13 -2.32
CA GLN A 441 12.05 -20.45 -2.08
C GLN A 441 11.90 -19.20 -1.19
N VAL A 442 10.70 -18.62 -1.12
CA VAL A 442 10.42 -17.44 -0.28
C VAL A 442 10.64 -17.77 1.19
N SER A 443 11.21 -16.85 1.96
CA SER A 443 11.49 -17.05 3.38
C SER A 443 10.22 -17.41 4.16
N THR A 444 10.38 -18.24 5.19
CA THR A 444 9.24 -18.72 5.99
C THR A 444 8.51 -17.60 6.73
N PRO A 445 9.19 -16.61 7.35
CA PRO A 445 8.52 -15.45 7.94
C PRO A 445 7.65 -14.70 6.92
N THR A 446 8.15 -14.46 5.71
CA THR A 446 7.40 -13.77 4.65
C THR A 446 6.18 -14.56 4.19
N LEU A 447 6.31 -15.88 4.00
CA LEU A 447 5.17 -16.73 3.63
C LEU A 447 4.07 -16.72 4.70
N VAL A 448 4.46 -16.80 5.98
CA VAL A 448 3.53 -16.71 7.12
C VAL A 448 2.84 -15.34 7.13
N GLU A 449 3.59 -14.25 7.00
CA GLU A 449 3.02 -12.89 7.01
C GLU A 449 2.03 -12.68 5.86
N VAL A 450 2.45 -12.97 4.62
CA VAL A 450 1.65 -12.80 3.41
C VAL A 450 0.37 -13.63 3.51
N SER A 451 0.47 -14.91 3.87
CA SER A 451 -0.70 -15.79 3.94
C SER A 451 -1.66 -15.42 5.07
N ARG A 452 -1.15 -14.92 6.21
CA ARG A 452 -1.99 -14.37 7.29
C ARG A 452 -2.74 -13.14 6.81
N ASN A 453 -2.08 -12.24 6.10
CA ASN A 453 -2.70 -11.03 5.56
C ASN A 453 -3.72 -11.35 4.46
N LEU A 454 -3.45 -12.34 3.60
CA LEU A 454 -4.42 -12.88 2.65
C LEU A 454 -5.65 -13.48 3.35
N GLY A 455 -5.44 -14.21 4.45
CA GLY A 455 -6.56 -14.79 5.21
C GLY A 455 -7.47 -13.73 5.85
N LYS A 456 -6.90 -12.60 6.30
CA LYS A 456 -7.68 -11.46 6.80
C LYS A 456 -8.56 -10.81 5.73
N VAL A 457 -8.25 -10.98 4.44
CA VAL A 457 -9.12 -10.52 3.35
C VAL A 457 -10.48 -11.21 3.44
N GLY A 458 -10.52 -12.49 3.83
CA GLY A 458 -11.77 -13.20 4.08
C GLY A 458 -12.62 -12.52 5.15
N SER A 459 -12.02 -12.23 6.32
CA SER A 459 -12.70 -11.57 7.44
C SER A 459 -13.18 -10.15 7.12
N LYS A 460 -12.47 -9.45 6.24
CA LYS A 460 -12.81 -8.09 5.83
C LYS A 460 -13.86 -8.05 4.73
N CYS A 461 -13.76 -8.92 3.72
CA CYS A 461 -14.51 -8.79 2.48
C CYS A 461 -15.67 -9.77 2.33
N CYS A 462 -15.58 -10.99 2.86
CA CYS A 462 -16.62 -12.00 2.63
C CYS A 462 -17.93 -11.69 3.36
N LYS A 463 -17.90 -10.85 4.40
CA LYS A 463 -19.10 -10.36 5.10
C LYS A 463 -19.88 -9.29 4.33
N HIS A 464 -19.32 -8.72 3.26
CA HIS A 464 -20.01 -7.71 2.46
C HIS A 464 -21.03 -8.35 1.50
N PRO A 465 -22.04 -7.58 1.04
CA PRO A 465 -22.92 -7.98 -0.06
C PRO A 465 -22.10 -8.39 -1.29
N GLU A 466 -22.60 -9.33 -2.07
CA GLU A 466 -21.87 -9.95 -3.20
C GLU A 466 -21.25 -8.91 -4.15
N ALA A 467 -22.02 -7.87 -4.52
CA ALA A 467 -21.58 -6.76 -5.37
C ALA A 467 -20.39 -5.93 -4.80
N LYS A 468 -20.14 -5.97 -3.49
CA LYS A 468 -19.02 -5.27 -2.83
C LYS A 468 -17.84 -6.18 -2.53
N ARG A 469 -18.00 -7.51 -2.68
CA ARG A 469 -16.93 -8.48 -2.35
C ARG A 469 -15.73 -8.34 -3.27
N MET A 470 -15.95 -8.19 -4.58
CA MET A 470 -14.87 -8.09 -5.56
C MET A 470 -13.97 -6.86 -5.38
N PRO A 471 -14.48 -5.62 -5.36
CA PRO A 471 -13.64 -4.45 -5.18
C PRO A 471 -12.88 -4.52 -3.85
N CYS A 472 -13.53 -4.95 -2.77
CA CYS A 472 -12.87 -5.14 -1.47
C CYS A 472 -11.71 -6.15 -1.56
N ALA A 473 -11.98 -7.35 -2.11
CA ALA A 473 -11.00 -8.44 -2.12
C ALA A 473 -9.79 -8.10 -3.00
N GLU A 474 -10.01 -7.66 -4.24
CA GLU A 474 -8.93 -7.31 -5.18
C GLU A 474 -8.09 -6.12 -4.71
N ASP A 475 -8.69 -5.11 -4.05
CA ASP A 475 -7.95 -3.98 -3.48
C ASP A 475 -6.99 -4.47 -2.37
N TYR A 476 -7.47 -5.30 -1.43
CA TYR A 476 -6.60 -5.86 -0.40
C TYR A 476 -5.58 -6.86 -0.95
N LEU A 477 -5.94 -7.70 -1.92
CA LEU A 477 -5.02 -8.63 -2.59
C LEU A 477 -3.88 -7.86 -3.26
N SER A 478 -4.17 -6.75 -3.92
CA SER A 478 -3.17 -5.90 -4.58
C SER A 478 -2.15 -5.37 -3.58
N VAL A 479 -2.60 -4.95 -2.40
CA VAL A 479 -1.74 -4.47 -1.32
C VAL A 479 -0.87 -5.60 -0.76
N VAL A 480 -1.44 -6.77 -0.48
CA VAL A 480 -0.70 -7.91 0.09
C VAL A 480 0.31 -8.50 -0.89
N LEU A 481 -0.05 -8.63 -2.17
CA LEU A 481 0.89 -9.08 -3.20
C LEU A 481 1.98 -8.04 -3.48
N ASN A 482 1.68 -6.74 -3.35
CA ASN A 482 2.72 -5.72 -3.41
C ASN A 482 3.73 -5.86 -2.26
N GLN A 483 3.27 -6.14 -1.04
CA GLN A 483 4.19 -6.39 0.08
C GLN A 483 5.12 -7.57 -0.22
N LEU A 484 4.60 -8.66 -0.79
CA LEU A 484 5.44 -9.78 -1.23
C LEU A 484 6.47 -9.34 -2.27
N CYS A 485 6.06 -8.57 -3.28
CA CYS A 485 6.96 -8.06 -4.32
C CYS A 485 8.05 -7.14 -3.77
N VAL A 486 7.71 -6.25 -2.84
CA VAL A 486 8.65 -5.32 -2.21
C VAL A 486 9.69 -6.07 -1.37
N LEU A 487 9.26 -7.05 -0.57
CA LEU A 487 10.19 -7.88 0.22
C LEU A 487 11.08 -8.75 -0.68
N HIS A 488 10.52 -9.25 -1.78
CA HIS A 488 11.25 -10.07 -2.75
C HIS A 488 12.27 -9.25 -3.56
N GLU A 489 11.98 -7.98 -3.88
CA GLU A 489 12.92 -7.10 -4.58
C GLU A 489 14.23 -6.93 -3.80
N LYS A 490 14.16 -6.83 -2.47
CA LYS A 490 15.36 -6.74 -1.60
C LYS A 490 16.15 -8.05 -1.54
N THR A 491 15.47 -9.19 -1.67
CA THR A 491 16.12 -10.52 -1.63
C THR A 491 15.45 -11.45 -2.63
N PRO A 492 15.81 -11.35 -3.93
CA PRO A 492 15.18 -12.15 -4.97
C PRO A 492 15.58 -13.62 -4.84
N VAL A 493 14.59 -14.49 -4.66
CA VAL A 493 14.80 -15.94 -4.43
C VAL A 493 14.00 -16.84 -5.38
N SER A 494 13.18 -16.26 -6.26
CA SER A 494 12.27 -17.02 -7.14
C SER A 494 11.95 -16.23 -8.39
N ASP A 495 12.33 -16.76 -9.56
CA ASP A 495 12.04 -16.14 -10.86
C ASP A 495 10.54 -16.06 -11.15
N ARG A 496 9.76 -16.99 -10.57
CA ARG A 496 8.28 -17.00 -10.68
C ARG A 496 7.68 -15.78 -9.97
N VAL A 497 8.21 -15.43 -8.80
CA VAL A 497 7.83 -14.21 -8.08
C VAL A 497 8.28 -12.98 -8.86
N THR A 498 9.54 -12.95 -9.33
CA THR A 498 10.06 -11.86 -10.17
C THR A 498 9.11 -11.58 -11.33
N LYS A 499 8.77 -12.62 -12.10
CA LYS A 499 7.86 -12.51 -13.25
C LYS A 499 6.52 -11.89 -12.85
N CYS A 500 5.82 -12.45 -11.86
CA CYS A 500 4.50 -11.93 -11.48
C CYS A 500 4.55 -10.52 -10.88
N CYS A 501 5.69 -10.11 -10.30
CA CYS A 501 5.86 -8.79 -9.71
C CYS A 501 6.17 -7.69 -10.75
N THR A 502 6.88 -8.03 -11.83
CA THR A 502 7.41 -7.06 -12.81
C THR A 502 6.68 -7.04 -14.15
N GLU A 503 6.07 -8.15 -14.58
CA GLU A 503 5.47 -8.27 -15.93
C GLU A 503 4.29 -7.32 -16.15
N SER A 504 3.42 -7.16 -15.15
CA SER A 504 2.25 -6.28 -15.24
C SER A 504 1.63 -6.06 -13.87
N LEU A 505 1.52 -4.79 -13.46
CA LEU A 505 0.83 -4.40 -12.22
C LEU A 505 -0.60 -4.96 -12.16
N VAL A 506 -1.34 -4.82 -13.25
CA VAL A 506 -2.77 -5.16 -13.31
C VAL A 506 -3.02 -6.65 -13.47
N ASN A 507 -2.03 -7.42 -13.95
CA ASN A 507 -2.10 -8.88 -14.02
C ASN A 507 -1.36 -9.59 -12.89
N ARG A 508 -0.87 -8.85 -11.88
CA ARG A 508 -0.15 -9.42 -10.73
C ARG A 508 -1.00 -10.48 -10.02
N ARG A 509 -2.23 -10.15 -9.63
CA ARG A 509 -3.15 -11.09 -8.95
C ARG A 509 -3.47 -12.33 -9.78
N PRO A 510 -3.89 -12.24 -11.06
CA PRO A 510 -4.11 -13.44 -11.87
C PRO A 510 -2.82 -14.23 -12.12
N CYS A 511 -1.65 -13.58 -12.27
CA CYS A 511 -0.36 -14.28 -12.39
C CYS A 511 -0.08 -15.16 -11.16
N PHE A 512 -0.15 -14.60 -9.95
CA PHE A 512 0.02 -15.38 -8.71
C PHE A 512 -1.04 -16.47 -8.55
N SER A 513 -2.28 -16.21 -8.99
CA SER A 513 -3.38 -17.18 -8.96
C SER A 513 -3.09 -18.37 -9.87
N ALA A 514 -2.50 -18.14 -11.05
CA ALA A 514 -2.17 -19.16 -12.04
C ALA A 514 -0.91 -19.97 -11.72
N LEU A 515 -0.05 -19.54 -10.78
CA LEU A 515 1.13 -20.33 -10.41
C LEU A 515 0.73 -21.72 -9.90
N GLU A 516 1.30 -22.79 -10.46
CA GLU A 516 1.13 -24.14 -9.90
C GLU A 516 2.26 -24.48 -8.92
N VAL A 517 2.29 -25.73 -8.44
CA VAL A 517 3.41 -26.24 -7.63
C VAL A 517 4.74 -26.00 -8.37
N ASP A 518 5.76 -25.52 -7.66
CA ASP A 518 7.08 -25.32 -8.25
C ASP A 518 7.82 -26.65 -8.41
N GLU A 519 7.74 -27.25 -9.59
CA GLU A 519 8.45 -28.50 -9.91
C GLU A 519 9.98 -28.32 -10.03
N THR A 520 10.48 -27.07 -10.08
CA THR A 520 11.93 -26.78 -10.10
C THR A 520 12.54 -26.71 -8.69
N TYR A 521 11.70 -26.66 -7.66
CA TYR A 521 12.16 -26.56 -6.28
C TYR A 521 12.72 -27.89 -5.78
N VAL A 522 13.97 -27.87 -5.35
CA VAL A 522 14.59 -28.98 -4.62
C VAL A 522 14.14 -28.90 -3.15
N PRO A 523 13.45 -29.93 -2.61
CA PRO A 523 13.01 -29.93 -1.23
C PRO A 523 14.17 -29.68 -0.25
N LYS A 524 13.91 -28.83 0.75
CA LYS A 524 14.88 -28.57 1.83
C LYS A 524 15.13 -29.88 2.58
N GLU A 525 16.39 -30.17 2.92
CA GLU A 525 16.71 -31.32 3.77
C GLU A 525 15.96 -31.25 5.10
N PHE A 526 15.39 -32.37 5.54
CA PHE A 526 14.64 -32.42 6.79
C PHE A 526 15.58 -32.09 7.97
N ASN A 527 15.28 -31.01 8.69
CA ASN A 527 15.99 -30.65 9.93
C ASN A 527 15.04 -30.80 11.12
N ALA A 528 15.35 -31.75 12.00
CA ALA A 528 14.57 -32.04 13.21
C ALA A 528 14.41 -30.83 14.13
N GLU A 529 15.41 -29.94 14.21
CA GLU A 529 15.35 -28.72 15.04
C GLU A 529 14.20 -27.79 14.63
N THR A 530 13.81 -27.81 13.35
CA THR A 530 12.68 -27.02 12.84
C THR A 530 11.34 -27.43 13.46
N PHE A 531 11.27 -28.68 13.96
CA PHE A 531 10.11 -29.28 14.60
C PHE A 531 10.33 -29.52 16.10
N THR A 532 11.44 -29.02 16.65
CA THR A 532 11.72 -29.05 18.09
C THR A 532 11.15 -27.80 18.74
N PHE A 533 10.26 -27.99 19.71
CA PHE A 533 9.63 -26.92 20.48
C PHE A 533 10.02 -27.04 21.95
N HIS A 534 10.08 -25.92 22.64
CA HIS A 534 10.42 -25.83 24.04
C HIS A 534 9.21 -25.37 24.86
N ALA A 535 9.29 -25.45 26.19
CA ALA A 535 8.21 -25.07 27.09
C ALA A 535 7.84 -23.57 27.00
N ASP A 536 8.69 -22.74 26.40
CA ASP A 536 8.43 -21.32 26.14
C ASP A 536 7.17 -21.10 25.28
N ILE A 537 6.84 -22.03 24.38
CA ILE A 537 5.61 -21.95 23.57
C ILE A 537 4.34 -21.90 24.43
N CYS A 538 4.37 -22.43 25.65
CA CYS A 538 3.21 -22.51 26.52
C CYS A 538 2.84 -21.15 27.14
N THR A 539 3.78 -20.21 27.25
CA THR A 539 3.56 -18.86 27.80
C THR A 539 3.25 -17.82 26.72
N LEU A 540 3.43 -18.18 25.44
CA LEU A 540 3.09 -17.32 24.32
C LEU A 540 1.59 -17.02 24.24
N SER A 541 1.26 -15.82 23.75
CA SER A 541 -0.12 -15.47 23.41
C SER A 541 -0.67 -16.42 22.35
N GLU A 542 -1.99 -16.56 22.28
CA GLU A 542 -2.63 -17.44 21.30
C GLU A 542 -2.22 -17.12 19.85
N LYS A 543 -2.06 -15.83 19.54
CA LYS A 543 -1.60 -15.36 18.23
C LYS A 543 -0.16 -15.79 17.93
N GLU A 544 0.74 -15.74 18.91
CA GLU A 544 2.13 -16.17 18.75
C GLU A 544 2.24 -17.69 18.63
N ARG A 545 1.42 -18.44 19.38
CA ARG A 545 1.28 -19.89 19.20
C ARG A 545 0.78 -20.27 17.80
N GLN A 546 -0.20 -19.55 17.28
CA GLN A 546 -0.68 -19.73 15.90
C GLN A 546 0.43 -19.46 14.87
N ILE A 547 1.23 -18.40 15.06
CA ILE A 547 2.36 -18.10 14.18
C ILE A 547 3.38 -19.24 14.20
N LYS A 548 3.74 -19.77 15.37
CA LYS A 548 4.66 -20.91 15.49
C LYS A 548 4.13 -22.17 14.78
N LYS A 549 2.84 -22.49 14.94
CA LYS A 549 2.17 -23.60 14.21
C LYS A 549 2.21 -23.38 12.70
N GLN A 550 1.98 -22.15 12.24
CA GLN A 550 2.02 -21.78 10.84
C GLN A 550 3.44 -21.83 10.26
N THR A 551 4.45 -21.42 11.01
CA THR A 551 5.87 -21.60 10.67
C THR A 551 6.20 -23.07 10.45
N ALA A 552 5.79 -23.95 11.37
CA ALA A 552 5.98 -25.39 11.23
C ALA A 552 5.32 -25.96 9.97
N LEU A 553 4.09 -25.53 9.67
CA LEU A 553 3.36 -25.94 8.47
C LEU A 553 4.09 -25.54 7.18
N VAL A 554 4.64 -24.32 7.11
CA VAL A 554 5.42 -23.88 5.95
C VAL A 554 6.67 -24.73 5.77
N GLU A 555 7.43 -24.96 6.84
CA GLU A 555 8.64 -25.79 6.79
C GLU A 555 8.31 -27.22 6.38
N LEU A 556 7.21 -27.79 6.88
CA LEU A 556 6.73 -29.11 6.47
C LEU A 556 6.50 -29.20 4.95
N VAL A 557 5.84 -28.19 4.38
CA VAL A 557 5.62 -28.12 2.92
C VAL A 557 6.94 -27.89 2.16
N LYS A 558 7.90 -27.15 2.72
CA LYS A 558 9.24 -26.99 2.13
C LYS A 558 10.07 -28.27 2.12
N HIS A 559 9.87 -29.16 3.09
CA HIS A 559 10.49 -30.49 3.13
C HIS A 559 9.74 -31.51 2.25
N LYS A 560 8.41 -31.39 2.15
CA LYS A 560 7.58 -32.28 1.32
C LYS A 560 6.55 -31.50 0.49
N PRO A 561 6.96 -30.84 -0.61
CA PRO A 561 6.06 -30.00 -1.42
C PRO A 561 4.85 -30.75 -2.01
N LYS A 562 5.02 -32.06 -2.23
CA LYS A 562 4.00 -32.97 -2.78
C LYS A 562 3.12 -33.62 -1.71
N ALA A 563 3.27 -33.27 -0.44
CA ALA A 563 2.39 -33.77 0.62
C ALA A 563 0.93 -33.44 0.33
N THR A 564 0.05 -34.43 0.53
CA THR A 564 -1.39 -34.25 0.36
C THR A 564 -1.99 -33.44 1.51
N LYS A 565 -3.20 -32.94 1.33
CA LYS A 565 -3.91 -32.19 2.36
C LYS A 565 -4.14 -33.06 3.61
N GLU A 566 -4.40 -34.34 3.41
CA GLU A 566 -4.65 -35.34 4.44
C GLU A 566 -3.38 -35.62 5.24
N GLN A 567 -2.24 -35.77 4.57
CA GLN A 567 -0.94 -35.94 5.23
C GLN A 567 -0.56 -34.71 6.07
N LEU A 568 -0.68 -33.51 5.50
CA LEU A 568 -0.39 -32.25 6.21
C LEU A 568 -1.33 -32.08 7.41
N LYS A 569 -2.61 -32.43 7.25
CA LYS A 569 -3.58 -32.37 8.35
C LYS A 569 -3.20 -33.34 9.47
N ALA A 570 -2.91 -34.60 9.15
CA ALA A 570 -2.53 -35.60 10.15
C ALA A 570 -1.33 -35.13 10.99
N VAL A 571 -0.26 -34.68 10.32
CA VAL A 571 0.94 -34.18 11.00
C VAL A 571 0.65 -32.96 11.87
N MET A 572 -0.19 -32.03 11.40
CA MET A 572 -0.52 -30.83 12.18
C MET A 572 -1.49 -31.10 13.34
N ASP A 573 -2.35 -32.10 13.23
CA ASP A 573 -3.24 -32.55 14.31
C ASP A 573 -2.40 -33.24 15.41
N ASP A 574 -1.45 -34.12 15.04
CA ASP A 574 -0.48 -34.72 15.97
C ASP A 574 0.39 -33.64 16.64
N PHE A 575 0.82 -32.64 15.87
CA PHE A 575 1.58 -31.50 16.38
C PHE A 575 0.79 -30.71 17.43
N ALA A 576 -0.48 -30.42 17.16
CA ALA A 576 -1.33 -29.70 18.10
C ALA A 576 -1.57 -30.50 19.39
N ALA A 577 -1.82 -31.81 19.28
CA ALA A 577 -2.00 -32.70 20.41
C ALA A 577 -0.72 -32.81 21.26
N PHE A 578 0.45 -32.88 20.62
CA PHE A 578 1.75 -32.85 21.29
C PHE A 578 1.95 -31.58 22.14
N VAL A 579 1.73 -30.40 21.54
CA VAL A 579 1.89 -29.11 22.26
C VAL A 579 0.89 -29.02 23.41
N GLU A 580 -0.37 -29.43 23.21
CA GLU A 580 -1.38 -29.40 24.26
C GLU A 580 -1.03 -30.35 25.42
N LYS A 581 -0.57 -31.56 25.11
CA LYS A 581 -0.11 -32.55 26.09
C LYS A 581 1.04 -31.99 26.92
N CYS A 582 2.10 -31.49 26.28
CA CYS A 582 3.28 -31.03 27.00
C CYS A 582 3.09 -29.70 27.73
N CYS A 583 2.20 -28.82 27.28
CA CYS A 583 1.87 -27.62 28.05
C CYS A 583 1.04 -27.90 29.32
N LYS A 584 0.42 -29.08 29.43
CA LYS A 584 -0.31 -29.55 30.63
C LYS A 584 0.52 -30.46 31.54
N ALA A 585 1.74 -30.83 31.14
CA ALA A 585 2.62 -31.67 31.95
C ALA A 585 3.18 -30.89 33.15
N ASP A 586 3.48 -31.61 34.25
CA ASP A 586 4.13 -31.05 35.43
C ASP A 586 5.55 -30.57 35.10
N ASP A 587 6.31 -31.41 34.39
CA ASP A 587 7.59 -31.05 33.78
C ASP A 587 7.43 -30.88 32.26
N LYS A 588 7.18 -29.63 31.86
CA LYS A 588 6.92 -29.27 30.46
C LYS A 588 8.14 -29.52 29.57
N GLU A 589 9.32 -29.09 29.98
CA GLU A 589 10.52 -29.15 29.14
C GLU A 589 10.94 -30.61 28.91
N THR A 590 10.87 -31.45 29.94
CA THR A 590 11.13 -32.89 29.79
C THR A 590 10.10 -33.54 28.85
N CYS A 591 8.81 -33.19 28.95
CA CYS A 591 7.80 -33.67 28.01
C CYS A 591 8.13 -33.28 26.56
N PHE A 592 8.46 -32.00 26.33
CA PHE A 592 8.83 -31.52 24.99
C PHE A 592 10.04 -32.26 24.42
N ALA A 593 11.07 -32.54 25.24
CA ALA A 593 12.27 -33.25 24.83
C ALA A 593 12.02 -34.73 24.47
N GLU A 594 11.17 -35.44 25.23
CA GLU A 594 10.88 -36.86 25.02
C GLU A 594 9.84 -37.10 23.93
N GLU A 595 8.70 -36.40 24.00
CA GLU A 595 7.59 -36.55 23.07
C GLU A 595 7.90 -35.89 21.72
N GLY A 596 8.76 -34.86 21.69
CA GLY A 596 9.18 -34.19 20.46
C GLY A 596 9.90 -35.13 19.50
N LYS A 597 10.76 -36.02 20.02
CA LYS A 597 11.44 -37.06 19.20
C LYS A 597 10.44 -38.02 18.56
N LYS A 598 9.39 -38.41 19.30
CA LYS A 598 8.33 -39.29 18.81
C LYS A 598 7.52 -38.61 17.71
N LEU A 599 7.19 -37.33 17.89
CA LEU A 599 6.46 -36.53 16.91
C LEU A 599 7.24 -36.39 15.59
N VAL A 600 8.55 -36.12 15.67
CA VAL A 600 9.42 -36.04 14.49
C VAL A 600 9.40 -37.36 13.72
N ALA A 601 9.59 -38.50 14.40
CA ALA A 601 9.56 -39.81 13.77
C ALA A 601 8.20 -40.14 13.13
N ALA A 602 7.10 -39.83 13.83
CA ALA A 602 5.75 -40.01 13.31
C ALA A 602 5.48 -39.13 12.07
N SER A 603 5.97 -37.89 12.08
CA SER A 603 5.84 -36.96 10.97
C SER A 603 6.61 -37.41 9.72
N GLN A 604 7.83 -37.92 9.91
CA GLN A 604 8.62 -38.50 8.81
C GLN A 604 7.89 -39.71 8.20
N ALA A 605 7.38 -40.61 9.05
CA ALA A 605 6.62 -41.78 8.60
C ALA A 605 5.35 -41.37 7.82
N ALA A 606 4.58 -40.39 8.32
CA ALA A 606 3.36 -39.90 7.66
C ALA A 606 3.63 -39.25 6.29
N LEU A 607 4.82 -38.67 6.10
CA LEU A 607 5.24 -38.01 4.86
C LEU A 607 6.06 -38.89 3.92
N GLY A 608 6.40 -40.12 4.34
CA GLY A 608 7.31 -41.00 3.62
C GLY A 608 8.66 -40.32 3.37
N LEU A 609 9.26 -39.79 4.43
CA LEU A 609 10.62 -39.24 4.46
C LEU A 609 11.62 -40.23 5.04
#